data_AF-A0A368P383-F1
#
_entry.id   AF-A0A368P383-F1
#
_cell.length_a   1.000
_cell.length_b   1.000
_cell.length_c   1.000
_cell.angle_alpha   90.00
_cell.angle_beta   90.00
_cell.angle_gamma   90.00
#
_symmetry.space_group_name_H-M   'P 1'
#
loop_
_entity.id
_entity.type
_entity.pdbx_description
1 polymer ?
#
loop_
_entity_poly.entity_id
_entity_poly.type
_entity_poly.pdbx_seq_one_letter_code
_entity_poly.pdbx_strand_id
1 'polypeptide(L)'
;MKLKLLIFSILLCNSIYSQSAKDSLLQKDINVLVEEMEFMYGYDQTMREYTIYKTFNKSETDRIENLPDSLRIQEMIKRKFVSDSISKMIYKKYINPMDAEHTERMMEITKKYGFPSTERIRKYYKKEFVDPEFNPLIIFIHSPKKYWDELKELMLKEYQNGIINQCQYGYALWQFTGRQSLQPMLDNGFEMVEENGKTTLKSTCE
;
A
#
# COMPACT_ATOMS: atom_id res chain seq x y z
N MET A 1 -12.57 -0.43 -40.74
CA MET A 1 -13.28 -0.83 -39.49
C MET A 1 -13.01 -2.27 -39.08
N LYS A 2 -13.22 -3.27 -39.95
CA LYS A 2 -13.07 -4.70 -39.59
C LYS A 2 -11.70 -5.11 -39.04
N LEU A 3 -10.59 -4.62 -39.60
CA LEU A 3 -9.24 -4.92 -39.12
C LEU A 3 -8.93 -4.29 -37.75
N LYS A 4 -9.40 -3.05 -37.50
CA LYS A 4 -9.23 -2.39 -36.20
C LYS A 4 -10.03 -3.10 -35.10
N LEU A 5 -11.24 -3.56 -35.40
CA LEU A 5 -12.06 -4.39 -34.51
C LEU A 5 -11.41 -5.75 -34.22
N LEU A 6 -10.79 -6.39 -35.23
CA LEU A 6 -10.08 -7.65 -35.05
C LEU A 6 -8.83 -7.50 -34.17
N ILE A 7 -8.02 -6.47 -34.40
CA ILE A 7 -6.84 -6.17 -33.57
C ILE A 7 -7.26 -5.88 -32.12
N PHE A 8 -8.33 -5.08 -31.94
CA PHE A 8 -8.88 -4.79 -30.62
C PHE A 8 -9.38 -6.06 -29.91
N SER A 9 -10.06 -6.96 -30.62
CA SER A 9 -10.50 -8.25 -30.08
C SER A 9 -9.34 -9.15 -29.67
N ILE A 10 -8.28 -9.23 -30.47
CA ILE A 10 -7.08 -10.04 -30.16
C ILE A 10 -6.37 -9.49 -28.92
N LEU A 11 -6.25 -8.16 -28.79
CA LEU A 11 -5.63 -7.54 -27.63
C LEU A 11 -6.41 -7.81 -26.33
N LEU A 12 -7.75 -7.73 -26.38
CA LEU A 12 -8.60 -8.05 -25.23
C LEU A 12 -8.55 -9.52 -24.81
N CYS A 13 -8.51 -10.46 -25.77
CA CYS A 13 -8.43 -11.88 -25.43
C CYS A 13 -7.11 -12.24 -24.73
N ASN A 14 -6.00 -11.63 -25.14
CA ASN A 14 -4.69 -11.87 -24.54
C ASN A 14 -4.58 -11.33 -23.11
N SER A 15 -5.17 -10.15 -22.83
CA SER A 15 -5.15 -9.58 -21.47
C SER A 15 -5.99 -10.42 -20.50
N ILE A 16 -7.19 -10.86 -20.91
CA ILE A 16 -8.08 -11.70 -20.08
C ILE A 16 -7.42 -13.05 -19.77
N TYR A 17 -6.83 -13.70 -20.78
CA TYR A 17 -6.15 -14.98 -20.58
C TYR A 17 -4.95 -14.83 -19.62
N SER A 18 -4.15 -13.77 -19.77
CA SER A 18 -3.04 -13.50 -18.88
C SER A 18 -3.49 -13.29 -17.43
N GLN A 19 -4.59 -12.58 -17.20
CA GLN A 19 -5.07 -12.34 -15.84
C GLN A 19 -5.65 -13.61 -15.20
N SER A 20 -6.39 -14.43 -15.96
CA SER A 20 -6.90 -15.70 -15.45
C SER A 20 -5.79 -16.67 -15.02
N ALA A 21 -4.66 -16.69 -15.75
CA ALA A 21 -3.50 -17.49 -15.38
C ALA A 21 -2.84 -16.98 -14.09
N LYS A 22 -2.70 -15.66 -13.95
CA LYS A 22 -2.20 -15.01 -12.73
C LYS A 22 -3.10 -15.28 -11.53
N ASP A 23 -4.41 -15.21 -11.69
CA ASP A 23 -5.40 -15.51 -10.65
C ASP A 23 -5.34 -16.98 -10.21
N SER A 24 -5.20 -17.91 -11.15
CA SER A 24 -5.03 -19.34 -10.83
C SER A 24 -3.73 -19.59 -10.04
N LEU A 25 -2.64 -18.93 -10.41
CA LEU A 25 -1.38 -18.97 -9.67
C LEU A 25 -1.52 -18.36 -8.27
N LEU A 26 -2.20 -17.22 -8.16
CA LEU A 26 -2.46 -16.55 -6.87
C LEU A 26 -3.26 -17.47 -5.95
N GLN A 27 -4.33 -18.08 -6.46
CA GLN A 27 -5.17 -19.01 -5.70
C GLN A 27 -4.36 -20.20 -5.17
N LYS A 28 -3.48 -20.75 -6.00
CA LYS A 28 -2.63 -21.89 -5.61
C LYS A 28 -1.70 -21.53 -4.45
N ASP A 29 -1.08 -20.35 -4.50
CA ASP A 29 -0.03 -19.95 -3.57
C ASP A 29 -0.55 -19.04 -2.43
N ILE A 30 -1.88 -18.83 -2.34
CA ILE A 30 -2.49 -17.76 -1.53
C ILE A 30 -2.10 -17.80 -0.06
N ASN A 31 -2.06 -18.98 0.56
CA ASN A 31 -1.78 -19.08 2.00
C ASN A 31 -0.37 -18.63 2.33
N VAL A 32 0.62 -19.04 1.52
CA VAL A 32 2.02 -18.65 1.71
C VAL A 32 2.22 -17.18 1.41
N LEU A 33 1.59 -16.68 0.34
CA LEU A 33 1.68 -15.27 -0.03
C LEU A 33 1.07 -14.35 1.02
N VAL A 34 -0.09 -14.71 1.59
CA VAL A 34 -0.71 -13.91 2.65
C VAL A 34 0.16 -13.89 3.89
N GLU A 35 0.67 -15.04 4.34
CA GLU A 35 1.57 -15.12 5.50
C GLU A 35 2.83 -14.24 5.31
N GLU A 36 3.44 -14.31 4.12
CA GLU A 36 4.60 -13.49 3.75
C GLU A 36 4.26 -11.99 3.74
N MET A 37 3.15 -11.59 3.12
CA MET A 37 2.76 -10.18 3.04
C MET A 37 2.33 -9.61 4.40
N GLU A 38 1.65 -10.39 5.23
CA GLU A 38 1.29 -9.99 6.60
C GLU A 38 2.54 -9.80 7.47
N PHE A 39 3.56 -10.64 7.31
CA PHE A 39 4.85 -10.44 7.95
C PHE A 39 5.51 -9.12 7.51
N MET A 40 5.58 -8.86 6.20
CA MET A 40 6.18 -7.63 5.66
C MET A 40 5.45 -6.37 6.16
N TYR A 41 4.11 -6.40 6.12
CA TYR A 41 3.26 -5.32 6.60
C TYR A 41 3.40 -5.12 8.11
N GLY A 42 3.29 -6.19 8.89
CA GLY A 42 3.37 -6.14 10.35
C GLY A 42 4.74 -5.64 10.83
N TYR A 43 5.83 -6.05 10.18
CA TYR A 43 7.16 -5.50 10.44
C TYR A 43 7.20 -3.98 10.22
N ASP A 44 6.75 -3.53 9.05
CA ASP A 44 6.74 -2.11 8.68
C ASP A 44 5.95 -1.26 9.68
N GLN A 45 4.71 -1.66 9.99
CA GLN A 45 3.86 -0.94 10.94
C GLN A 45 4.46 -0.93 12.34
N THR A 46 4.85 -2.11 12.87
CA THR A 46 5.40 -2.25 14.22
C THR A 46 6.67 -1.40 14.41
N MET A 47 7.57 -1.40 13.43
CA MET A 47 8.81 -0.64 13.53
C MET A 47 8.57 0.87 13.50
N ARG A 48 7.61 1.35 12.68
CA ARG A 48 7.23 2.76 12.64
C ARG A 48 6.51 3.19 13.91
N GLU A 49 5.55 2.41 14.39
CA GLU A 49 4.87 2.63 15.67
C GLU A 49 5.87 2.70 16.83
N TYR A 50 6.88 1.83 16.85
CA TYR A 50 7.94 1.88 17.86
C TYR A 50 8.69 3.22 17.87
N THR A 51 8.91 3.84 16.71
CA THR A 51 9.56 5.16 16.65
C THR A 51 8.73 6.29 17.27
N ILE A 52 7.43 6.06 17.48
CA ILE A 52 6.48 7.03 18.03
C ILE A 52 6.17 6.70 19.50
N TYR A 53 5.83 5.45 19.78
CA TYR A 53 5.30 5.02 21.08
C TYR A 53 6.32 4.29 21.97
N LYS A 54 7.51 3.96 21.43
CA LYS A 54 8.59 3.23 22.12
C LYS A 54 8.13 1.93 22.79
N THR A 55 7.20 1.24 22.16
CA THR A 55 6.67 -0.04 22.63
C THR A 55 6.37 -0.92 21.44
N PHE A 56 6.56 -2.23 21.61
CA PHE A 56 6.13 -3.26 20.66
C PHE A 56 4.75 -3.85 21.04
N ASN A 57 4.16 -3.38 22.15
CA ASN A 57 2.87 -3.85 22.60
C ASN A 57 1.75 -3.09 21.87
N LYS A 58 1.08 -3.76 20.92
CA LYS A 58 -0.04 -3.22 20.14
C LYS A 58 -1.21 -2.75 21.02
N SER A 59 -1.51 -3.45 22.11
CA SER A 59 -2.56 -3.00 23.04
C SER A 59 -2.24 -1.64 23.67
N GLU A 60 -0.95 -1.32 23.88
CA GLU A 60 -0.55 -0.01 24.37
C GLU A 60 -0.63 1.07 23.29
N THR A 61 -0.24 0.78 22.04
CA THR A 61 -0.37 1.75 20.95
C THR A 61 -1.84 2.04 20.66
N ASP A 62 -2.69 1.02 20.61
CA ASP A 62 -4.13 1.17 20.39
C ASP A 62 -4.79 1.99 21.52
N ARG A 63 -4.40 1.74 22.78
CA ARG A 63 -4.87 2.54 23.91
C ARG A 63 -4.50 4.01 23.75
N ILE A 64 -3.31 4.32 23.23
CA ILE A 64 -2.83 5.70 23.02
C ILE A 64 -3.53 6.34 21.82
N GLU A 65 -3.73 5.60 20.73
CA GLU A 65 -4.38 6.08 19.51
C GLU A 65 -5.85 6.43 19.71
N ASN A 66 -6.51 5.71 20.63
CA ASN A 66 -7.88 5.98 21.03
C ASN A 66 -8.04 7.14 22.04
N LEU A 67 -6.94 7.80 22.46
CA LEU A 67 -7.03 8.98 23.30
C LEU A 67 -7.50 10.22 22.51
N PRO A 68 -8.17 11.18 23.15
CA PRO A 68 -8.36 12.52 22.61
C PRO A 68 -7.03 13.15 22.19
N ASP A 69 -7.03 13.94 21.11
CA ASP A 69 -5.81 14.51 20.50
C ASP A 69 -4.87 15.17 21.51
N SER A 70 -5.40 15.97 22.45
CA SER A 70 -4.61 16.64 23.47
C SER A 70 -3.87 15.66 24.40
N LEU A 71 -4.52 14.54 24.77
CA LEU A 71 -3.94 13.52 25.64
C LEU A 71 -2.97 12.63 24.88
N ARG A 72 -3.29 12.29 23.63
CA ARG A 72 -2.41 11.53 22.73
C ARG A 72 -1.07 12.25 22.53
N ILE A 73 -1.10 13.56 22.24
CA ILE A 73 0.10 14.39 22.08
C ILE A 73 0.94 14.40 23.38
N GLN A 74 0.31 14.55 24.54
CA GLN A 74 1.02 14.52 25.83
C GLN A 74 1.73 13.18 26.05
N GLU A 75 1.08 12.07 25.72
CA GLU A 75 1.66 10.73 25.85
C GLU A 75 2.83 10.51 24.88
N MET A 76 2.69 10.96 23.62
CA MET A 76 3.79 10.94 22.65
C MET A 76 4.99 11.77 23.11
N ILE A 77 4.77 12.93 23.74
CA ILE A 77 5.85 13.77 24.28
C ILE A 77 6.60 13.05 25.40
N LYS A 78 5.90 12.40 26.34
CA LYS A 78 6.51 11.61 27.42
C LYS A 78 7.35 10.45 26.89
N ARG A 79 6.98 9.93 25.72
CA ARG A 79 7.63 8.79 25.06
C ARG A 79 8.65 9.21 24.01
N LYS A 80 9.10 10.46 23.97
CA LYS A 80 10.20 10.83 23.06
C LYS A 80 11.47 10.05 23.39
N PHE A 81 12.27 9.77 22.37
CA PHE A 81 13.64 9.33 22.59
C PHE A 81 14.44 10.45 23.25
N VAL A 82 15.39 10.10 24.12
CA VAL A 82 16.31 11.07 24.74
C VAL A 82 17.17 11.75 23.67
N SER A 83 17.48 11.03 22.59
CA SER A 83 18.24 11.55 21.46
C SER A 83 17.56 11.18 20.14
N ASP A 84 17.42 12.16 19.26
CA ASP A 84 16.96 11.98 17.87
C ASP A 84 17.87 11.02 17.07
N SER A 85 19.12 10.85 17.51
CA SER A 85 20.05 9.89 16.88
C SER A 85 19.55 8.45 16.96
N ILE A 86 18.75 8.10 17.98
CA ILE A 86 18.20 6.75 18.14
C ILE A 86 17.13 6.49 17.07
N SER A 87 16.16 7.40 16.92
CA SER A 87 15.13 7.26 15.88
C SER A 87 15.77 7.23 14.48
N LYS A 88 16.72 8.13 14.20
CA LYS A 88 17.48 8.13 12.93
C LYS A 88 18.23 6.81 12.70
N MET A 89 18.84 6.25 13.74
CA MET A 89 19.50 4.95 13.66
C MET A 89 18.49 3.83 13.38
N ILE A 90 17.32 3.84 14.02
CA ILE A 90 16.27 2.84 13.80
C ILE A 90 15.84 2.85 12.34
N TYR A 91 15.54 4.03 11.80
CA TYR A 91 15.21 4.20 10.39
C TYR A 91 16.32 3.68 9.48
N LYS A 92 17.57 4.09 9.74
CA LYS A 92 18.72 3.72 8.91
C LYS A 92 19.02 2.22 8.92
N LYS A 93 18.87 1.54 10.07
CA LYS A 93 19.34 0.16 10.27
C LYS A 93 18.25 -0.89 10.14
N TYR A 94 16.99 -0.55 10.39
CA TYR A 94 15.90 -1.53 10.46
C TYR A 94 14.77 -1.21 9.49
N ILE A 95 14.30 0.05 9.44
CA ILE A 95 13.15 0.39 8.57
C ILE A 95 13.58 0.47 7.10
N ASN A 96 14.48 1.38 6.75
CA ASN A 96 14.82 1.63 5.34
C ASN A 96 15.41 0.42 4.59
N PRO A 97 16.25 -0.44 5.21
CA PRO A 97 16.72 -1.65 4.56
C PRO A 97 15.59 -2.64 4.27
N MET A 98 14.69 -2.86 5.24
CA MET A 98 13.56 -3.77 5.05
C MET A 98 12.51 -3.18 4.11
N ASP A 99 12.28 -1.86 4.12
CA ASP A 99 11.45 -1.17 3.12
C ASP A 99 11.96 -1.50 1.70
N ALA A 100 13.28 -1.54 1.49
CA ALA A 100 13.87 -1.90 0.20
C ALA A 100 13.64 -3.37 -0.17
N GLU A 101 13.91 -4.30 0.76
CA GLU A 101 13.72 -5.74 0.55
C GLU A 101 12.24 -6.09 0.31
N HIS A 102 11.33 -5.55 1.13
CA HIS A 102 9.89 -5.76 0.98
C HIS A 102 9.37 -5.15 -0.33
N THR A 103 9.91 -4.01 -0.76
CA THR A 103 9.56 -3.42 -2.07
C THR A 103 9.93 -4.35 -3.21
N GLU A 104 11.18 -4.83 -3.25
CA GLU A 104 11.65 -5.76 -4.29
C GLU A 104 10.79 -7.01 -4.31
N ARG A 105 10.53 -7.59 -3.13
CA ARG A 105 9.70 -8.78 -3.01
C ARG A 105 8.27 -8.56 -3.48
N MET A 106 7.66 -7.45 -3.09
CA MET A 106 6.29 -7.12 -3.50
C MET A 106 6.19 -6.81 -5.00
N MET A 107 7.24 -6.28 -5.61
CA MET A 107 7.34 -6.11 -7.07
C MET A 107 7.41 -7.48 -7.78
N GLU A 108 8.16 -8.44 -7.26
CA GLU A 108 8.18 -9.82 -7.79
C GLU A 108 6.81 -10.48 -7.72
N ILE A 109 6.15 -10.39 -6.56
CA ILE A 109 4.79 -10.90 -6.34
C ILE A 109 3.84 -10.25 -7.36
N THR A 110 3.87 -8.93 -7.49
CA THR A 110 2.99 -8.19 -8.41
C THR A 110 3.24 -8.58 -9.87
N LYS A 111 4.49 -8.69 -10.30
CA LYS A 111 4.84 -9.11 -11.68
C LYS A 111 4.31 -10.51 -11.97
N LYS A 112 4.45 -11.45 -11.02
CA LYS A 112 4.09 -12.86 -11.18
C LYS A 112 2.58 -13.12 -11.06
N TYR A 113 1.91 -12.49 -10.09
CA TYR A 113 0.52 -12.80 -9.71
C TYR A 113 -0.47 -11.67 -10.02
N GLY A 114 0.01 -10.52 -10.50
CA GLY A 114 -0.73 -9.25 -10.46
C GLY A 114 -0.82 -8.74 -9.03
N PHE A 115 -1.08 -7.45 -8.84
CA PHE A 115 -1.10 -6.81 -7.52
C PHE A 115 -2.17 -7.45 -6.62
N PRO A 116 -1.79 -8.14 -5.53
CA PRO A 116 -2.72 -8.87 -4.70
C PRO A 116 -3.41 -7.91 -3.73
N SER A 117 -4.35 -7.09 -4.22
CA SER A 117 -5.16 -6.23 -3.36
C SER A 117 -5.92 -7.06 -2.31
N THR A 118 -6.32 -6.44 -1.20
CA THR A 118 -7.12 -7.11 -0.15
C THR A 118 -8.38 -7.75 -0.73
N GLU A 119 -9.04 -7.07 -1.67
CA GLU A 119 -10.20 -7.61 -2.41
C GLU A 119 -9.84 -8.89 -3.19
N ARG A 120 -8.74 -8.87 -3.96
CA ARG A 120 -8.29 -10.05 -4.73
C ARG A 120 -7.88 -11.20 -3.81
N ILE A 121 -7.18 -10.89 -2.71
CA ILE A 121 -6.79 -11.89 -1.71
C ILE A 121 -8.03 -12.58 -1.14
N ARG A 122 -9.06 -11.82 -0.73
CA ARG A 122 -10.30 -12.36 -0.13
C ARG A 122 -11.11 -13.28 -1.06
N LYS A 123 -10.90 -13.19 -2.39
CA LYS A 123 -11.49 -14.15 -3.35
C LYS A 123 -11.03 -15.58 -3.07
N TYR A 124 -9.78 -15.77 -2.62
CA TYR A 124 -9.15 -17.09 -2.46
C TYR A 124 -8.77 -17.42 -1.01
N TYR A 125 -8.38 -16.44 -0.20
CA TYR A 125 -8.06 -16.61 1.21
C TYR A 125 -9.32 -16.49 2.07
N LYS A 126 -9.61 -17.53 2.87
CA LYS A 126 -10.84 -17.64 3.66
C LYS A 126 -10.65 -17.45 5.16
N LYS A 127 -9.43 -17.18 5.60
CA LYS A 127 -9.14 -16.85 6.99
C LYS A 127 -9.18 -15.33 7.16
N GLU A 128 -9.38 -14.89 8.39
CA GLU A 128 -9.17 -13.49 8.75
C GLU A 128 -7.69 -13.13 8.65
N PHE A 129 -7.43 -11.86 8.38
CA PHE A 129 -6.09 -11.31 8.48
C PHE A 129 -5.67 -11.20 9.96
N VAL A 130 -4.38 -11.34 10.23
CA VAL A 130 -3.80 -11.14 11.56
C VAL A 130 -4.01 -9.70 12.02
N ASP A 131 -3.82 -8.76 11.09
CA ASP A 131 -4.12 -7.34 11.29
C ASP A 131 -5.36 -6.95 10.44
N PRO A 132 -6.47 -6.50 11.05
CA PRO A 132 -7.65 -6.05 10.32
C PRO A 132 -7.40 -4.89 9.34
N GLU A 133 -6.34 -4.09 9.57
CA GLU A 133 -5.95 -2.97 8.74
C GLU A 133 -4.98 -3.37 7.61
N PHE A 134 -4.64 -4.65 7.51
CA PHE A 134 -3.72 -5.18 6.50
C PHE A 134 -4.05 -4.68 5.09
N ASN A 135 -3.09 -3.97 4.49
CA ASN A 135 -3.20 -3.44 3.13
C ASN A 135 -1.85 -3.56 2.39
N PRO A 136 -1.73 -4.47 1.41
CA PRO A 136 -0.50 -4.66 0.62
C PRO A 136 0.02 -3.40 -0.08
N LEU A 137 -0.85 -2.41 -0.37
CA LEU A 137 -0.44 -1.17 -1.02
C LEU A 137 0.54 -0.36 -0.15
N ILE A 138 0.44 -0.48 1.17
CA ILE A 138 1.31 0.22 2.13
C ILE A 138 2.78 -0.13 1.92
N ILE A 139 3.08 -1.39 1.56
CA ILE A 139 4.45 -1.83 1.26
C ILE A 139 5.05 -0.99 0.12
N PHE A 140 4.27 -0.72 -0.93
CA PHE A 140 4.70 0.16 -2.01
C PHE A 140 4.77 1.63 -1.60
N ILE A 141 3.83 2.11 -0.78
CA ILE A 141 3.84 3.51 -0.33
C ILE A 141 5.12 3.85 0.45
N HIS A 142 5.66 2.88 1.17
CA HIS A 142 6.88 3.05 1.95
C HIS A 142 8.17 2.75 1.17
N SER A 143 8.07 2.45 -0.13
CA SER A 143 9.22 2.14 -0.96
C SER A 143 10.25 3.28 -1.04
N PRO A 144 11.56 2.95 -0.99
CA PRO A 144 12.62 3.92 -1.22
C PRO A 144 12.54 4.56 -2.61
N LYS A 145 12.98 5.83 -2.71
CA LYS A 145 12.97 6.62 -3.95
C LYS A 145 13.56 5.93 -5.18
N LYS A 146 14.57 5.06 -4.98
CA LYS A 146 15.23 4.33 -6.06
C LYS A 146 14.28 3.40 -6.85
N TYR A 147 13.14 3.01 -6.29
CA TYR A 147 12.14 2.16 -6.96
C TYR A 147 10.98 2.94 -7.58
N TRP A 148 10.86 4.26 -7.33
CA TRP A 148 9.65 5.00 -7.66
C TRP A 148 9.32 5.00 -9.15
N ASP A 149 10.31 5.08 -10.04
CA ASP A 149 10.05 5.08 -11.48
C ASP A 149 9.52 3.72 -11.95
N GLU A 150 10.11 2.62 -11.47
CA GLU A 150 9.62 1.27 -11.79
C GLU A 150 8.23 1.02 -11.18
N LEU A 151 7.97 1.50 -9.96
CA LEU A 151 6.66 1.38 -9.32
C LEU A 151 5.57 2.18 -10.05
N LYS A 152 5.89 3.36 -10.59
CA LYS A 152 4.95 4.12 -11.44
C LYS A 152 4.53 3.30 -12.66
N GLU A 153 5.50 2.68 -13.35
CA GLU A 153 5.21 1.84 -14.51
C GLU A 153 4.44 0.58 -14.15
N LEU A 154 4.82 -0.07 -13.05
CA LEU A 154 4.15 -1.28 -12.56
C LEU A 154 2.70 -0.98 -12.20
N MET A 155 2.45 0.05 -11.38
CA MET A 155 1.10 0.41 -10.96
C MET A 155 0.22 0.92 -12.11
N LEU A 156 0.81 1.61 -13.10
CA LEU A 156 0.09 1.97 -14.31
C LEU A 156 -0.40 0.72 -15.07
N LYS A 157 0.44 -0.32 -15.21
CA LYS A 157 0.05 -1.58 -15.86
C LYS A 157 -1.07 -2.27 -15.07
N GLU A 158 -0.97 -2.33 -13.75
CA GLU A 158 -2.00 -2.93 -12.90
C GLU A 158 -3.33 -2.16 -13.00
N TYR A 159 -3.28 -0.83 -13.08
CA TYR A 159 -4.47 0.00 -13.31
C TYR A 159 -5.09 -0.22 -14.70
N GLN A 160 -4.27 -0.22 -15.76
CA GLN A 160 -4.73 -0.47 -17.13
C GLN A 160 -5.33 -1.87 -17.31
N ASN A 161 -4.88 -2.84 -16.52
CA ASN A 161 -5.42 -4.20 -16.50
C ASN A 161 -6.67 -4.34 -15.60
N GLY A 162 -7.13 -3.27 -14.94
CA GLY A 162 -8.29 -3.29 -14.04
C GLY A 162 -8.05 -4.07 -12.74
N ILE A 163 -6.79 -4.29 -12.35
CA ILE A 163 -6.42 -5.03 -11.14
C ILE A 163 -6.50 -4.12 -9.90
N ILE A 164 -6.19 -2.84 -10.08
CA ILE A 164 -6.37 -1.79 -9.09
C ILE A 164 -7.32 -0.72 -9.63
N ASN A 165 -8.04 -0.05 -8.72
CA ASN A 165 -8.94 1.04 -9.10
C ASN A 165 -8.20 2.37 -9.28
N GLN A 166 -8.92 3.37 -9.80
CA GLN A 166 -8.36 4.69 -10.10
C GLN A 166 -7.77 5.37 -8.86
N CYS A 167 -8.43 5.25 -7.70
CA CYS A 167 -7.99 5.89 -6.46
C CYS A 167 -6.73 5.23 -5.89
N GLN A 168 -6.63 3.90 -5.95
CA GLN A 168 -5.41 3.18 -5.58
C GLN A 168 -4.23 3.63 -6.44
N TYR A 169 -4.45 3.78 -7.75
CA TYR A 169 -3.43 4.28 -8.67
C TYR A 169 -3.04 5.74 -8.37
N GLY A 170 -4.02 6.63 -8.18
CA GLY A 170 -3.80 8.04 -7.85
C GLY A 170 -3.02 8.23 -6.56
N TYR A 171 -3.39 7.47 -5.52
CA TYR A 171 -2.69 7.48 -4.24
C TYR A 171 -1.25 6.97 -4.35
N ALA A 172 -1.01 5.88 -5.08
CA ALA A 172 0.33 5.37 -5.33
C ALA A 172 1.19 6.40 -6.09
N LEU A 173 0.64 7.00 -7.14
CA LEU A 173 1.35 8.00 -7.94
C LEU A 173 1.70 9.26 -7.13
N TRP A 174 0.79 9.71 -6.26
CA TRP A 174 1.05 10.79 -5.32
C TRP A 174 2.25 10.51 -4.41
N GLN A 175 2.37 9.29 -3.91
CA GLN A 175 3.48 8.87 -3.08
C GLN A 175 4.79 8.81 -3.88
N PHE A 176 4.78 8.21 -5.08
CA PHE A 176 5.97 8.07 -5.94
C PHE A 176 6.43 9.36 -6.62
N THR A 177 5.66 10.43 -6.50
CA THR A 177 6.06 11.80 -6.89
C THR A 177 6.53 12.62 -5.69
N GLY A 178 6.71 11.98 -4.52
CA GLY A 178 7.17 12.62 -3.30
C GLY A 178 6.15 13.57 -2.68
N ARG A 179 4.87 13.44 -3.05
CA ARG A 179 3.75 14.22 -2.50
C ARG A 179 3.89 15.73 -2.71
N GLN A 180 4.58 16.15 -3.76
CA GLN A 180 4.84 17.57 -4.05
C GLN A 180 3.57 18.35 -4.43
N SER A 181 2.53 17.66 -4.89
CA SER A 181 1.23 18.21 -5.26
C SER A 181 0.15 17.16 -5.04
N LEU A 182 -1.10 17.58 -4.78
CA LEU A 182 -2.26 16.68 -4.74
C LEU A 182 -2.76 16.28 -6.14
N GLN A 183 -2.24 16.92 -7.20
CA GLN A 183 -2.69 16.70 -8.57
C GLN A 183 -2.77 15.22 -8.99
N PRO A 184 -1.79 14.35 -8.67
CA PRO A 184 -1.92 12.92 -8.99
C PRO A 184 -3.15 12.25 -8.40
N MET A 185 -3.61 12.67 -7.22
CA MET A 185 -4.86 12.17 -6.63
C MET A 185 -6.07 12.81 -7.29
N LEU A 186 -6.05 14.13 -7.50
CA LEU A 186 -7.17 14.87 -8.11
C LEU A 186 -7.46 14.41 -9.55
N ASP A 187 -6.43 14.05 -10.30
CA ASP A 187 -6.56 13.48 -11.65
C ASP A 187 -7.09 12.03 -11.63
N ASN A 188 -7.11 11.39 -10.45
CA ASN A 188 -7.33 9.96 -10.30
C ASN A 188 -8.33 9.63 -9.18
N GLY A 189 -9.56 10.12 -9.30
CA GLY A 189 -10.68 9.68 -8.46
C GLY A 189 -10.70 10.28 -7.06
N PHE A 190 -10.03 11.42 -6.85
CA PHE A 190 -10.18 12.19 -5.63
C PHE A 190 -10.67 13.60 -5.92
N GLU A 191 -11.42 14.16 -4.98
CA GLU A 191 -11.92 15.54 -5.06
C GLU A 191 -11.73 16.28 -3.74
N MET A 192 -11.61 17.61 -3.83
CA MET A 192 -11.63 18.47 -2.65
C MET A 192 -13.09 18.81 -2.33
N VAL A 193 -13.55 18.42 -1.15
CA VAL A 193 -14.92 18.68 -0.68
C VAL A 193 -14.86 19.57 0.56
N GLU A 194 -15.68 20.62 0.58
CA GLU A 194 -15.85 21.47 1.75
C GLU A 194 -17.02 20.96 2.61
N GLU A 195 -16.72 20.56 3.85
CA GLU A 195 -17.72 20.12 4.82
C GLU A 195 -17.47 20.81 6.16
N ASN A 196 -18.51 21.44 6.71
CA ASN A 196 -18.44 22.18 7.98
C ASN A 196 -17.32 23.23 8.02
N GLY A 197 -17.08 23.93 6.90
CA GLY A 197 -16.02 24.93 6.77
C GLY A 197 -14.60 24.37 6.71
N LYS A 198 -14.45 23.06 6.51
CA LYS A 198 -13.15 22.39 6.33
C LYS A 198 -13.08 21.73 4.96
N THR A 199 -12.07 22.08 4.18
CA THR A 199 -11.77 21.40 2.92
C THR A 199 -11.05 20.08 3.21
N THR A 200 -11.57 18.98 2.67
CA THR A 200 -11.03 17.63 2.83
C THR A 200 -10.92 16.93 1.48
N LEU A 201 -9.92 16.08 1.33
CA LEU A 201 -9.78 15.24 0.14
C LEU A 201 -10.64 13.98 0.32
N LYS A 202 -11.53 13.69 -0.62
CA LYS A 202 -12.40 12.50 -0.61
C LYS A 202 -12.15 11.62 -1.83
N SER A 203 -12.20 10.31 -1.62
CA SER A 203 -12.22 9.31 -2.69
C SER A 203 -13.59 9.30 -3.35
N THR A 204 -13.61 9.28 -4.69
CA THR A 204 -14.82 9.06 -5.49
C THR A 204 -14.95 7.61 -5.96
N CYS A 205 -13.96 6.76 -5.68
CA CYS A 205 -14.03 5.33 -5.97
C CYS A 205 -14.79 4.58 -4.87
N GLU A 206 -15.57 3.57 -5.29
CA GLU A 206 -16.23 2.58 -4.44
C GLU A 206 -15.25 1.57 -3.83
#